data_AF-A0A9P6QI72-F1
#
_entry.id   AF-A0A9P6QI72-F1
#
_cell.length_a   1.000
_cell.length_b   1.000
_cell.length_c   1.000
_cell.angle_alpha   90.00
_cell.angle_beta   90.00
_cell.angle_gamma   90.00
#
_symmetry.space_group_name_H-M   'P 1'
#
loop_
_entity.id
_entity.type
_entity.pdbx_description
1 polymer ?
#
loop_
_entity_poly.entity_id
_entity_poly.type
_entity_poly.pdbx_seq_one_letter_code
_entity_poly.pdbx_strand_id
1 'polypeptide(L)'
;MSYEENEFGVNICCSDNTVYTGDLLVGADGAYSRIRQTMQRQLEKKGLLRRPIEKQQQIPNYVCMLGVAQPGNPERYQCLKDPFVNFSSVMGGNGLGWNVINIPDDKICWSLWIQLDVSSLSQEVLLQDDEWTSKNNDKMISVFRRMPCPYGGTMGELIDATPPDLISKVFLEEQLFETWHHGRTVLIGDSCHTMLPGAGQGATNAMQDAVILANCLVELKDLKLNTIRFALEDFQEQRYRHARRQYLYSKMVSKLMSGQRIYEDTATYRPQVCFLPPTENRGSGYVLPQNNRQYSEDEAKAQVATLWGHSDEKTDIIDGDDETEVVIGGGALAHFADDS
;
A
#
# COMPACT_ATOMS: atom_id res chain seq x y z
N MET A 1 -20.87 4.26 -12.38
CA MET A 1 -20.76 2.79 -12.22
C MET A 1 -21.51 2.37 -10.97
N SER A 2 -22.39 1.39 -11.10
CA SER A 2 -23.07 0.68 -10.02
C SER A 2 -23.07 -0.80 -10.33
N TYR A 3 -23.31 -1.66 -9.34
CA TYR A 3 -23.46 -3.08 -9.57
C TYR A 3 -24.52 -3.69 -8.66
N GLU A 4 -25.09 -4.80 -9.12
CA GLU A 4 -25.99 -5.67 -8.37
C GLU A 4 -25.48 -7.10 -8.47
N GLU A 5 -25.65 -7.88 -7.42
CA GLU A 5 -25.23 -9.27 -7.35
C GLU A 5 -26.36 -10.16 -6.84
N ASN A 6 -26.37 -11.42 -7.28
CA ASN A 6 -27.30 -12.44 -6.82
C ASN A 6 -26.57 -13.79 -6.66
N GLU A 7 -27.33 -14.86 -6.43
CA GLU A 7 -26.76 -16.20 -6.24
C GLU A 7 -26.08 -16.79 -7.49
N PHE A 8 -26.26 -16.20 -8.67
CA PHE A 8 -25.74 -16.70 -9.95
C PHE A 8 -24.63 -15.82 -10.54
N GLY A 9 -24.61 -14.52 -10.25
CA GLY A 9 -23.60 -13.62 -10.83
C GLY A 9 -23.73 -12.18 -10.38
N VAL A 10 -22.98 -11.31 -11.06
CA VAL A 10 -22.88 -9.87 -10.85
C VAL A 10 -23.17 -9.14 -12.16
N ASN A 11 -24.02 -8.12 -12.08
CA ASN A 11 -24.32 -7.21 -13.17
C ASN A 11 -23.73 -5.83 -12.86
N ILE A 12 -22.91 -5.31 -13.78
CA ILE A 12 -22.22 -4.04 -13.66
C ILE A 12 -22.83 -3.07 -14.67
N CYS A 13 -23.28 -1.92 -14.20
CA CYS A 13 -23.77 -0.84 -15.05
C CYS A 13 -22.73 0.29 -15.11
N CYS A 14 -22.21 0.54 -16.32
CA CYS A 14 -21.23 1.57 -16.61
C CYS A 14 -21.89 2.96 -16.79
N SER A 15 -21.09 4.03 -16.82
CA SER A 15 -21.60 5.40 -16.96
C SER A 15 -22.21 5.70 -18.33
N ASP A 16 -21.84 4.92 -19.35
CA ASP A 16 -22.41 4.98 -20.71
C ASP A 16 -23.66 4.08 -20.85
N ASN A 17 -24.19 3.57 -19.74
CA ASN A 17 -25.31 2.61 -19.65
C ASN A 17 -25.00 1.24 -20.26
N THR A 18 -23.75 0.92 -20.60
CA THR A 18 -23.39 -0.45 -20.95
C THR A 18 -23.47 -1.35 -19.72
N VAL A 19 -23.88 -2.59 -19.93
CA VAL A 19 -24.04 -3.59 -18.87
C VAL A 19 -23.13 -4.78 -19.15
N TYR A 20 -22.36 -5.17 -18.15
CA TYR A 20 -21.50 -6.35 -18.17
C TYR A 20 -21.97 -7.33 -17.11
N THR A 21 -21.93 -8.62 -17.44
CA THR A 21 -22.30 -9.71 -16.53
C THR A 21 -21.09 -10.59 -16.28
N GLY A 22 -20.88 -11.03 -15.04
CA GLY A 22 -19.82 -11.96 -14.69
C GLY A 22 -20.13 -12.76 -13.41
N ASP A 23 -19.33 -13.78 -13.13
CA ASP A 23 -19.55 -14.63 -11.95
C ASP A 23 -19.04 -14.01 -10.65
N LEU A 24 -18.05 -13.12 -10.76
CA LEU A 24 -17.34 -12.44 -9.67
C LEU A 24 -17.02 -11.00 -10.08
N LEU A 25 -17.08 -10.07 -9.13
CA LEU A 25 -16.60 -8.69 -9.31
C LEU A 25 -15.38 -8.43 -8.42
N VAL A 26 -14.28 -8.01 -9.03
CA VAL A 26 -13.05 -7.62 -8.33
C VAL A 26 -12.92 -6.09 -8.34
N GLY A 27 -12.99 -5.48 -7.16
CA GLY A 27 -12.70 -4.07 -6.94
C GLY A 27 -11.21 -3.82 -6.83
N ALA A 28 -10.62 -3.27 -7.87
CA ALA A 28 -9.23 -2.80 -7.93
C ALA A 28 -9.15 -1.32 -8.32
N ASP A 29 -10.18 -0.54 -7.96
CA ASP A 29 -10.44 0.84 -8.38
C ASP A 29 -9.89 1.90 -7.39
N GLY A 30 -8.86 1.54 -6.63
CA GLY A 30 -8.04 2.46 -5.85
C GLY A 30 -8.66 2.96 -4.53
N ALA A 31 -8.00 3.92 -3.91
CA ALA A 31 -8.37 4.46 -2.59
C ALA A 31 -9.81 4.99 -2.54
N TYR A 32 -10.31 5.58 -3.63
CA TYR A 32 -11.67 6.11 -3.76
C TYR A 32 -12.68 5.11 -4.34
N SER A 33 -12.42 3.80 -4.17
CA SER A 33 -13.21 2.71 -4.73
C SER A 33 -14.73 2.92 -4.65
N ARG A 34 -15.38 2.97 -5.81
CA ARG A 34 -16.84 3.02 -5.95
C ARG A 34 -17.46 1.65 -5.67
N ILE A 35 -16.72 0.58 -5.95
CA ILE A 35 -17.14 -0.79 -5.66
C ILE A 35 -17.25 -0.98 -4.15
N ARG A 36 -16.20 -0.62 -3.39
CA ARG A 36 -16.23 -0.65 -1.91
C ARG A 36 -17.39 0.17 -1.36
N GLN A 37 -17.54 1.42 -1.79
CA GLN A 37 -18.61 2.30 -1.28
C GLN A 37 -20.01 1.73 -1.57
N THR A 38 -20.18 1.03 -2.69
CA THR A 38 -21.45 0.37 -3.02
C THR A 38 -21.68 -0.87 -2.16
N MET A 39 -20.65 -1.71 -2.00
CA MET A 39 -20.67 -2.88 -1.11
C MET A 39 -21.01 -2.48 0.34
N GLN A 40 -20.36 -1.44 0.86
CA GLN A 40 -20.59 -0.94 2.22
C GLN A 40 -22.02 -0.44 2.42
N ARG A 41 -22.57 0.34 1.48
CA ARG A 41 -23.97 0.79 1.53
C ARG A 41 -24.96 -0.36 1.48
N GLN A 42 -24.67 -1.41 0.70
CA GLN A 42 -25.53 -2.60 0.65
C GLN A 42 -25.48 -3.36 1.99
N LEU A 43 -24.30 -3.52 2.59
CA LEU A 43 -24.12 -4.16 3.90
C LEU A 43 -24.80 -3.37 5.03
N GLU A 44 -24.68 -2.04 5.01
CA GLU A 44 -25.30 -1.15 5.99
C GLU A 44 -26.83 -1.27 5.96
N LYS A 45 -27.44 -1.24 4.76
CA LYS A 45 -28.88 -1.46 4.59
C LYS A 45 -29.35 -2.82 5.12
N LYS A 46 -28.49 -3.84 5.08
CA LYS A 46 -28.75 -5.19 5.59
C LYS A 46 -28.43 -5.34 7.09
N GLY A 47 -27.87 -4.33 7.74
CA GLY A 47 -27.41 -4.42 9.14
C GLY A 47 -26.20 -5.34 9.35
N LEU A 48 -25.42 -5.60 8.29
CA LEU A 48 -24.28 -6.54 8.29
C LEU A 48 -22.92 -5.86 8.34
N LEU A 49 -22.89 -4.52 8.35
CA LEU A 49 -21.65 -3.76 8.37
C LEU A 49 -21.01 -3.81 9.77
N ARG A 50 -19.76 -4.26 9.87
CA ARG A 50 -19.05 -4.41 11.16
C ARG A 50 -18.82 -3.08 11.89
N ARG A 51 -18.55 -2.00 11.14
CA ARG A 51 -18.34 -0.64 11.67
C ARG A 51 -19.05 0.39 10.80
N PRO A 52 -19.64 1.46 11.35
CA PRO A 52 -20.24 2.54 10.55
C PRO A 52 -19.24 3.16 9.57
N ILE A 53 -19.70 3.57 8.39
CA ILE A 53 -18.86 4.09 7.30
C ILE A 53 -18.09 5.35 7.74
N GLU A 54 -18.73 6.22 8.53
CA GLU A 54 -18.16 7.48 9.03
C GLU A 54 -16.98 7.25 9.96
N LYS A 55 -16.96 6.10 10.66
CA LYS A 55 -15.85 5.72 11.55
C LYS A 55 -14.71 5.02 10.82
N GLN A 56 -14.86 4.77 9.52
CA GLN A 56 -13.83 4.15 8.72
C GLN A 56 -12.95 5.21 8.07
N GLN A 57 -13.51 6.28 7.48
CA GLN A 57 -12.74 7.30 6.75
C GLN A 57 -11.68 8.00 7.62
N GLN A 58 -10.42 7.97 7.18
CA GLN A 58 -9.33 8.77 7.76
C GLN A 58 -9.12 10.06 6.95
N ILE A 59 -8.85 11.14 7.67
CA ILE A 59 -8.45 12.43 7.09
C ILE A 59 -6.97 12.32 6.66
N PRO A 60 -6.56 12.88 5.50
CA PRO A 60 -5.16 12.90 5.09
C PRO A 60 -4.27 13.51 6.17
N ASN A 61 -3.21 12.80 6.55
CA ASN A 61 -2.26 13.24 7.59
C ASN A 61 -0.94 13.77 7.01
N TYR A 62 -0.75 13.63 5.69
CA TYR A 62 0.46 14.06 5.01
C TYR A 62 0.10 14.66 3.64
N VAL A 63 0.92 15.60 3.19
CA VAL A 63 0.98 16.02 1.79
C VAL A 63 2.37 15.70 1.26
N CYS A 64 2.41 15.10 0.07
CA CYS A 64 3.63 14.81 -0.65
C CYS A 64 3.62 15.58 -1.98
N MET A 65 4.70 16.28 -2.27
CA MET A 65 4.94 16.85 -3.60
C MET A 65 6.11 16.13 -4.22
N LEU A 66 5.96 15.67 -5.44
CA LEU A 66 6.96 14.92 -6.18
C LEU A 66 7.24 15.57 -7.52
N GLY A 67 8.47 15.41 -8.00
CA GLY A 67 8.84 15.87 -9.32
C GLY A 67 10.04 15.14 -9.91
N VAL A 68 10.20 15.28 -11.23
CA VAL A 68 11.30 14.69 -11.99
C VAL A 68 12.13 15.81 -12.64
N ALA A 69 13.23 16.16 -12.00
CA ALA A 69 14.13 17.20 -12.46
C ALA A 69 15.03 16.68 -13.59
N GLN A 70 15.34 17.57 -14.55
CA GLN A 70 16.38 17.36 -15.55
C GLN A 70 17.42 18.49 -15.45
N PRO A 71 18.35 18.40 -14.49
CA PRO A 71 19.22 19.52 -14.13
C PRO A 71 20.24 19.92 -15.21
N GLY A 72 20.44 19.11 -16.25
CA GLY A 72 21.30 19.44 -17.41
C GLY A 72 22.78 19.65 -17.11
N ASN A 73 23.24 19.41 -15.86
CA ASN A 73 24.61 19.62 -15.42
C ASN A 73 25.14 18.43 -14.60
N PRO A 74 25.67 17.39 -15.26
CA PRO A 74 26.23 16.21 -14.59
C PRO A 74 27.48 16.49 -13.73
N GLU A 75 28.18 17.61 -13.93
CA GLU A 75 29.32 17.99 -13.07
C GLU A 75 28.86 18.47 -11.68
N ARG A 76 27.71 19.15 -11.63
CA ARG A 76 27.09 19.58 -10.36
C ARG A 76 26.48 18.40 -9.61
N TYR A 77 25.81 17.50 -10.32
CA TYR A 77 25.13 16.34 -9.75
C TYR A 77 25.90 15.06 -10.06
N GLN A 78 26.94 14.80 -9.28
CA GLN A 78 27.81 13.63 -9.48
C GLN A 78 27.06 12.29 -9.43
N CYS A 79 25.92 12.23 -8.72
CA CYS A 79 25.05 11.06 -8.67
C CYS A 79 24.53 10.63 -10.06
N LEU A 80 24.48 11.52 -11.05
CA LEU A 80 24.07 11.18 -12.43
C LEU A 80 25.12 10.36 -13.17
N LYS A 81 26.38 10.40 -12.72
CA LYS A 81 27.48 9.58 -13.25
C LYS A 81 27.60 8.24 -12.53
N ASP A 82 26.83 8.03 -11.46
CA ASP A 82 26.88 6.81 -10.67
C ASP A 82 26.27 5.65 -11.48
N PRO A 83 26.95 4.49 -11.58
CA PRO A 83 26.36 3.30 -12.20
C PRO A 83 25.14 2.75 -11.44
N PHE A 84 24.89 3.21 -10.21
CA PHE A 84 23.77 2.78 -9.37
C PHE A 84 22.75 3.90 -9.13
N VAL A 85 21.51 3.48 -8.92
CA VAL A 85 20.45 4.33 -8.36
C VAL A 85 20.70 4.47 -6.86
N ASN A 86 21.00 5.70 -6.44
CA ASN A 86 21.07 6.07 -5.04
C ASN A 86 19.70 6.60 -4.60
N PHE A 87 19.34 6.30 -3.36
CA PHE A 87 18.18 6.89 -2.70
C PHE A 87 18.68 7.63 -1.45
N SER A 88 18.41 8.92 -1.35
CA SER A 88 18.77 9.72 -0.18
C SER A 88 17.54 10.34 0.44
N SER A 89 17.36 10.12 1.75
CA SER A 89 16.25 10.64 2.54
C SER A 89 16.78 11.55 3.64
N VAL A 90 16.17 12.72 3.80
CA VAL A 90 16.48 13.68 4.85
C VAL A 90 15.28 13.86 5.77
N MET A 91 15.52 13.65 7.06
CA MET A 91 14.56 13.92 8.14
C MET A 91 14.76 15.37 8.62
N GLY A 92 13.90 16.28 8.14
CA GLY A 92 14.04 17.73 8.34
C GLY A 92 13.63 18.25 9.73
N GLY A 93 12.91 17.44 10.51
CA GLY A 93 12.30 17.84 11.78
C GLY A 93 10.99 18.63 11.58
N ASN A 94 10.23 18.82 12.66
CA ASN A 94 8.94 19.55 12.67
C ASN A 94 7.92 19.07 11.61
N GLY A 95 7.88 17.77 11.32
CA GLY A 95 6.96 17.21 10.33
C GLY A 95 7.43 17.34 8.88
N LEU A 96 8.68 17.77 8.64
CA LEU A 96 9.25 17.92 7.30
C LEU A 96 10.20 16.77 6.96
N GLY A 97 10.12 16.30 5.73
CA GLY A 97 11.07 15.35 5.14
C GLY A 97 11.23 15.58 3.65
N TRP A 98 12.35 15.17 3.07
CA TRP A 98 12.50 15.16 1.61
C TRP A 98 13.43 14.06 1.15
N ASN A 99 13.20 13.58 -0.06
CA ASN A 99 14.00 12.52 -0.67
C ASN A 99 14.44 12.91 -2.08
N VAL A 100 15.59 12.39 -2.51
CA VAL A 100 16.10 12.48 -3.88
C VAL A 100 16.58 11.12 -4.35
N ILE A 101 16.39 10.84 -5.64
CA ILE A 101 16.76 9.59 -6.30
C ILE A 101 17.32 9.93 -7.67
N ASN A 102 18.54 9.49 -8.00
CA ASN A 102 19.01 9.54 -9.38
C ASN A 102 18.41 8.37 -10.17
N ILE A 103 17.88 8.65 -11.34
CA ILE A 103 17.30 7.64 -12.24
C ILE A 103 17.96 7.77 -13.63
N PRO A 104 17.81 6.77 -14.53
CA PRO A 104 18.35 6.84 -15.87
C PRO A 104 17.93 8.11 -16.65
N ASP A 105 18.66 8.41 -17.73
CA ASP A 105 18.50 9.60 -18.59
C ASP A 105 18.82 10.95 -17.93
N ASP A 106 19.82 11.00 -17.04
CA ASP A 106 20.26 12.23 -16.36
C ASP A 106 19.14 12.94 -15.57
N LYS A 107 18.22 12.15 -14.98
CA LYS A 107 17.05 12.64 -14.26
C LYS A 107 17.20 12.43 -12.76
N ILE A 108 16.62 13.33 -11.97
CA ILE A 108 16.55 13.22 -10.51
C ILE A 108 15.09 13.32 -10.08
N CYS A 109 14.57 12.24 -9.52
CA CYS A 109 13.28 12.27 -8.83
C CYS A 109 13.48 12.89 -7.45
N TRP A 110 12.58 13.78 -7.06
CA TRP A 110 12.54 14.35 -5.72
C TRP A 110 11.15 14.24 -5.12
N SER A 111 11.07 14.19 -3.79
CA SER A 111 9.82 14.26 -3.06
C SER A 111 9.96 15.11 -1.81
N LEU A 112 8.94 15.89 -1.50
CA LEU A 112 8.84 16.79 -0.36
C LEU A 112 7.65 16.35 0.48
N TRP A 113 7.87 16.14 1.76
CA TRP A 113 6.90 15.58 2.69
C TRP A 113 6.61 16.58 3.78
N ILE A 114 5.34 16.88 3.98
CA ILE A 114 4.85 17.66 5.12
C ILE A 114 3.81 16.81 5.83
N GLN A 115 4.00 16.61 7.13
CA GLN A 115 2.98 16.12 8.02
C GLN A 115 2.00 17.23 8.36
N LEU A 116 0.72 16.97 8.16
CA LEU A 116 -0.35 17.89 8.50
C LEU A 116 -0.68 17.73 9.99
N ASP A 117 -0.67 18.82 10.74
CA ASP A 117 -1.13 18.86 12.12
C ASP A 117 -2.56 19.42 12.14
N VAL A 118 -3.46 18.70 12.81
CA VAL A 118 -4.89 19.03 12.94
C VAL A 118 -5.10 20.37 13.67
N SER A 119 -4.09 20.88 14.37
CA SER A 119 -4.21 22.07 15.23
C SER A 119 -3.53 23.35 14.74
N SER A 120 -2.79 23.32 13.62
CA SER A 120 -2.05 24.48 13.11
C SER A 120 -2.37 24.81 11.65
N LEU A 121 -2.10 26.07 11.25
CA LEU A 121 -2.25 26.78 9.95
C LEU A 121 -2.10 25.97 8.64
N SER A 122 -1.68 24.71 8.69
CA SER A 122 -1.53 23.78 7.57
C SER A 122 -2.83 23.47 6.81
N GLN A 123 -3.99 23.38 7.48
CA GLN A 123 -5.27 23.13 6.80
C GLN A 123 -5.75 24.34 5.97
N GLU A 124 -5.75 25.55 6.54
CA GLU A 124 -6.19 26.76 5.82
C GLU A 124 -5.29 27.12 4.63
N VAL A 125 -3.99 26.84 4.74
CA VAL A 125 -3.00 27.18 3.71
C VAL A 125 -2.96 26.18 2.56
N LEU A 126 -3.29 24.90 2.81
CA LEU A 126 -3.11 23.79 1.85
C LEU A 126 -4.42 23.21 1.30
N LEU A 127 -5.56 23.29 2.02
CA LEU A 127 -6.85 22.70 1.64
C LEU A 127 -7.78 23.64 0.86
N GLN A 128 -7.41 24.90 0.65
CA GLN A 128 -8.23 25.85 -0.13
C GLN A 128 -8.06 25.70 -1.65
N ASP A 129 -7.13 24.87 -2.11
CA ASP A 129 -6.78 24.77 -3.52
C ASP A 129 -7.24 23.43 -4.10
N ASP A 130 -8.08 23.53 -5.13
CA ASP A 130 -8.60 22.40 -5.91
C ASP A 130 -7.48 21.44 -6.32
N GLU A 131 -7.77 20.16 -6.13
CA GLU A 131 -6.87 19.03 -6.37
C GLU A 131 -6.24 19.06 -7.78
N TRP A 132 -5.02 18.51 -7.87
CA TRP A 132 -4.35 18.15 -9.13
C TRP A 132 -3.82 19.25 -10.05
N THR A 133 -3.86 20.54 -9.69
CA THR A 133 -3.29 21.60 -10.55
C THR A 133 -1.97 22.17 -10.06
N SER A 134 -1.01 22.34 -10.98
CA SER A 134 0.34 22.91 -10.75
C SER A 134 0.35 24.37 -10.29
N LYS A 135 -0.81 25.02 -10.18
CA LYS A 135 -0.95 26.48 -10.08
C LYS A 135 -0.85 27.07 -8.67
N ASN A 136 -0.75 26.27 -7.60
CA ASN A 136 -0.62 26.82 -6.24
C ASN A 136 0.42 26.10 -5.35
N ASN A 137 1.48 25.59 -5.96
CA ASN A 137 2.55 24.87 -5.27
C ASN A 137 3.55 25.79 -4.54
N ASP A 138 3.50 27.10 -4.79
CA ASP A 138 4.50 28.08 -4.34
C ASP A 138 4.70 28.10 -2.83
N LYS A 139 3.63 27.97 -2.04
CA LYS A 139 3.72 27.97 -0.58
C LYS A 139 4.50 26.76 -0.07
N MET A 140 4.20 25.56 -0.60
CA MET A 140 4.92 24.34 -0.22
C MET A 140 6.37 24.38 -0.73
N ILE A 141 6.59 24.81 -1.98
CA ILE A 141 7.94 24.97 -2.55
C ILE A 141 8.77 25.94 -1.70
N SER A 142 8.19 27.05 -1.22
CA SER A 142 8.91 28.05 -0.42
C SER A 142 9.52 27.49 0.87
N VAL A 143 8.86 26.49 1.48
CA VAL A 143 9.35 25.79 2.68
C VAL A 143 10.64 25.03 2.38
N PHE A 144 10.71 24.37 1.22
CA PHE A 144 11.83 23.51 0.87
C PHE A 144 12.90 24.19 0.01
N ARG A 145 12.62 25.36 -0.58
CA ARG A 145 13.48 25.99 -1.59
C ARG A 145 14.93 26.17 -1.13
N ARG A 146 15.15 26.50 0.14
CA ARG A 146 16.49 26.71 0.74
C ARG A 146 17.07 25.47 1.41
N MET A 147 16.33 24.35 1.43
CA MET A 147 16.80 23.12 2.05
C MET A 147 17.92 22.51 1.21
N PRO A 148 18.95 21.93 1.86
CA PRO A 148 20.06 21.32 1.14
C PRO A 148 19.59 20.08 0.36
N CYS A 149 20.05 19.97 -0.88
CA CYS A 149 19.90 18.74 -1.65
C CYS A 149 21.05 17.78 -1.30
N PRO A 150 20.78 16.50 -0.96
CA PRO A 150 21.82 15.51 -0.69
C PRO A 150 22.84 15.31 -1.82
N TYR A 151 22.46 15.59 -3.07
CA TYR A 151 23.34 15.48 -4.24
C TYR A 151 24.06 16.78 -4.60
N GLY A 152 23.94 17.82 -3.77
CA GLY A 152 24.56 19.13 -3.97
C GLY A 152 23.56 20.21 -4.38
N GLY A 153 23.85 21.45 -4.00
CA GLY A 153 22.96 22.60 -4.22
C GLY A 153 21.76 22.62 -3.27
N THR A 154 20.64 23.17 -3.73
CA THR A 154 19.39 23.27 -2.94
C THR A 154 18.25 22.51 -3.60
N MET A 155 17.23 22.15 -2.82
CA MET A 155 16.00 21.58 -3.39
C MET A 155 15.32 22.56 -4.34
N GLY A 156 15.43 23.88 -4.11
CA GLY A 156 14.91 24.91 -5.01
C GLY A 156 15.46 24.83 -6.42
N GLU A 157 16.75 24.54 -6.57
CA GLU A 157 17.39 24.37 -7.89
C GLU A 157 16.85 23.14 -8.63
N LEU A 158 16.61 22.02 -7.92
CA LEU A 158 15.99 20.84 -8.53
C LEU A 158 14.55 21.12 -8.97
N ILE A 159 13.79 21.84 -8.13
CA ILE A 159 12.41 22.23 -8.45
C ILE A 159 12.39 23.14 -9.69
N ASP A 160 13.29 24.12 -9.77
CA ASP A 160 13.39 25.03 -10.93
C ASP A 160 13.80 24.30 -12.22
N ALA A 161 14.56 23.20 -12.09
CA ALA A 161 14.93 22.30 -13.19
C ALA A 161 13.87 21.23 -13.51
N THR A 162 12.69 21.31 -12.90
CA THR A 162 11.60 20.35 -13.13
C THR A 162 10.53 20.97 -14.03
N PRO A 163 10.20 20.35 -15.17
CA PRO A 163 9.06 20.77 -15.99
C PRO A 163 7.77 20.81 -15.15
N PRO A 164 6.95 21.88 -15.24
CA PRO A 164 5.76 22.02 -14.38
C PRO A 164 4.73 20.88 -14.51
N ASP A 165 4.67 20.22 -15.66
CA ASP A 165 3.84 19.05 -15.94
C ASP A 165 4.35 17.75 -15.28
N LEU A 166 5.61 17.75 -14.82
CA LEU A 166 6.21 16.66 -14.07
C LEU A 166 6.20 16.91 -12.56
N ILE A 167 5.50 17.94 -12.07
CA ILE A 167 5.30 18.18 -10.64
C ILE A 167 3.88 17.77 -10.25
N SER A 168 3.76 16.90 -9.26
CA SER A 168 2.48 16.49 -8.69
C SER A 168 2.45 16.70 -7.18
N LYS A 169 1.29 17.12 -6.67
CA LYS A 169 1.00 17.27 -5.24
C LYS A 169 -0.14 16.31 -4.89
N VAL A 170 0.08 15.48 -3.88
CA VAL A 170 -0.84 14.42 -3.46
C VAL A 170 -1.07 14.51 -1.96
N PHE A 171 -2.33 14.52 -1.56
CA PHE A 171 -2.72 14.30 -0.17
C PHE A 171 -2.75 12.80 0.10
N LEU A 172 -2.04 12.39 1.14
CA LEU A 172 -1.85 10.98 1.45
C LEU A 172 -2.86 10.56 2.52
N GLU A 173 -3.86 9.82 2.06
CA GLU A 173 -4.81 9.10 2.89
C GLU A 173 -4.30 7.70 3.17
N GLU A 174 -4.72 7.13 4.29
CA GLU A 174 -4.38 5.77 4.67
C GLU A 174 -5.59 5.09 5.30
N GLN A 175 -5.85 3.86 4.92
CA GLN A 175 -7.12 3.23 5.20
C GLN A 175 -6.96 1.72 5.23
N LEU A 176 -7.46 1.07 6.29
CA LEU A 176 -7.51 -0.39 6.37
C LEU A 176 -8.94 -0.80 6.69
N PHE A 177 -9.60 -1.48 5.76
CA PHE A 177 -10.98 -1.94 5.90
C PHE A 177 -11.02 -3.35 6.46
N GLU A 178 -12.02 -3.67 7.30
CA GLU A 178 -12.19 -5.03 7.88
C GLU A 178 -12.99 -5.98 6.99
N THR A 179 -13.71 -5.45 6.01
CA THR A 179 -14.56 -6.21 5.09
C THR A 179 -14.03 -6.06 3.68
N TRP A 180 -13.37 -7.10 3.17
CA TRP A 180 -12.79 -7.08 1.83
C TRP A 180 -13.68 -7.77 0.79
N HIS A 181 -14.72 -8.49 1.22
CA HIS A 181 -15.63 -9.14 0.31
C HIS A 181 -17.06 -9.20 0.87
N HIS A 182 -18.02 -9.36 -0.03
CA HIS A 182 -19.42 -9.71 0.26
C HIS A 182 -20.02 -10.36 -0.98
N GLY A 183 -20.81 -11.42 -0.79
CA GLY A 183 -21.47 -12.11 -1.90
C GLY A 183 -20.45 -12.62 -2.93
N ARG A 184 -20.49 -12.04 -4.13
CA ARG A 184 -19.62 -12.32 -5.28
C ARG A 184 -18.66 -11.16 -5.57
N THR A 185 -18.51 -10.23 -4.63
CA THR A 185 -17.66 -9.05 -4.75
C THR A 185 -16.47 -9.16 -3.80
N VAL A 186 -15.27 -8.87 -4.29
CA VAL A 186 -14.01 -8.82 -3.50
C VAL A 186 -13.21 -7.57 -3.83
N LEU A 187 -12.46 -7.05 -2.86
CA LEU A 187 -11.63 -5.86 -2.94
C LEU A 187 -10.14 -6.24 -2.82
N ILE A 188 -9.29 -5.63 -3.65
CA ILE A 188 -7.83 -5.78 -3.60
C ILE A 188 -7.11 -4.42 -3.67
N GLY A 189 -5.87 -4.35 -3.19
CA GLY A 189 -5.06 -3.14 -3.24
C GLY A 189 -5.64 -2.00 -2.40
N ASP A 190 -5.47 -0.76 -2.89
CA ASP A 190 -5.95 0.44 -2.19
C ASP A 190 -7.47 0.48 -2.02
N SER A 191 -8.23 -0.37 -2.72
CA SER A 191 -9.67 -0.47 -2.47
C SER A 191 -9.99 -1.02 -1.08
N CYS A 192 -9.11 -1.83 -0.46
CA CYS A 192 -9.29 -2.42 0.87
C CYS A 192 -8.17 -2.07 1.89
N HIS A 193 -6.98 -1.67 1.43
CA HIS A 193 -5.87 -1.30 2.31
C HIS A 193 -4.92 -0.24 1.70
N THR A 194 -5.37 1.01 1.61
CA THR A 194 -4.51 2.15 1.24
C THR A 194 -3.44 2.38 2.31
N MET A 195 -2.17 2.37 1.92
CA MET A 195 -1.03 2.56 2.83
C MET A 195 -0.28 3.85 2.50
N LEU A 196 0.32 4.48 3.52
CA LEU A 196 1.25 5.58 3.27
C LEU A 196 2.46 5.09 2.44
N PRO A 197 2.99 5.90 1.52
CA PRO A 197 4.08 5.47 0.64
C PRO A 197 5.44 5.31 1.33
N GLY A 198 5.58 5.71 2.61
CA GLY A 198 6.88 5.77 3.28
C GLY A 198 7.66 4.46 3.27
N ALA A 199 6.98 3.31 3.33
CA ALA A 199 7.63 1.99 3.25
C ALA A 199 7.59 1.35 1.84
N GLY A 200 7.01 2.02 0.85
CA GLY A 200 6.90 1.52 -0.53
C GLY A 200 6.06 0.25 -0.67
N GLN A 201 5.14 -0.03 0.25
CA GLN A 201 4.46 -1.34 0.35
C GLN A 201 3.15 -1.45 -0.42
N GLY A 202 2.55 -0.33 -0.88
CA GLY A 202 1.21 -0.35 -1.49
C GLY A 202 1.12 -1.25 -2.74
N ALA A 203 1.94 -0.97 -3.76
CA ALA A 203 1.94 -1.73 -5.01
C ALA A 203 2.29 -3.21 -4.80
N THR A 204 3.29 -3.49 -3.96
CA THR A 204 3.69 -4.85 -3.61
C THR A 204 2.54 -5.62 -2.96
N ASN A 205 1.78 -4.99 -2.05
CA ASN A 205 0.62 -5.62 -1.43
C ASN A 205 -0.51 -5.88 -2.43
N ALA A 206 -0.81 -4.92 -3.32
CA ALA A 206 -1.80 -5.12 -4.38
C ALA A 206 -1.44 -6.30 -5.31
N MET A 207 -0.15 -6.44 -5.66
CA MET A 207 0.33 -7.58 -6.43
C MET A 207 0.20 -8.90 -5.67
N GLN A 208 0.54 -8.90 -4.38
CA GLN A 208 0.33 -10.07 -3.52
C GLN A 208 -1.16 -10.44 -3.46
N ASP A 209 -2.08 -9.48 -3.31
CA ASP A 209 -3.51 -9.75 -3.32
C ASP A 209 -3.95 -10.43 -4.59
N ALA A 210 -3.51 -9.92 -5.75
CA ALA A 210 -3.86 -10.50 -7.04
C ALA A 210 -3.40 -11.96 -7.17
N VAL A 211 -2.17 -12.28 -6.71
CA VAL A 211 -1.64 -13.64 -6.73
C VAL A 211 -2.39 -14.57 -5.77
N ILE A 212 -2.62 -14.13 -4.51
CA ILE A 212 -3.35 -14.96 -3.55
C ILE A 212 -4.80 -15.19 -4.01
N LEU A 213 -5.48 -14.14 -4.48
CA LEU A 213 -6.84 -14.24 -4.98
C LEU A 213 -6.91 -15.18 -6.20
N ALA A 214 -6.01 -15.03 -7.17
CA ALA A 214 -5.98 -15.90 -8.34
C ALA A 214 -5.85 -17.38 -7.95
N ASN A 215 -4.98 -17.69 -6.98
CA ASN A 215 -4.79 -19.06 -6.54
C ASN A 215 -6.01 -19.59 -5.79
N CYS A 216 -6.68 -18.76 -4.97
CA CYS A 216 -7.94 -19.14 -4.33
C CYS A 216 -9.04 -19.43 -5.37
N LEU A 217 -9.08 -18.65 -6.46
CA LEU A 217 -10.09 -18.82 -7.52
C LEU A 217 -9.83 -20.05 -8.41
N VAL A 218 -8.57 -20.41 -8.65
CA VAL A 218 -8.21 -21.60 -9.45
C VAL A 218 -8.61 -22.90 -8.78
N GLU A 219 -8.64 -22.93 -7.44
CA GLU A 219 -9.02 -24.11 -6.64
C GLU A 219 -10.55 -24.29 -6.47
N LEU A 220 -11.36 -23.43 -7.10
CA LEU A 220 -12.83 -23.54 -7.10
C LEU A 220 -13.28 -24.78 -7.89
N LYS A 221 -14.10 -25.63 -7.26
CA LYS A 221 -14.72 -26.79 -7.94
C LYS A 221 -16.03 -26.43 -8.66
N ASP A 222 -16.73 -25.41 -8.20
CA ASP A 222 -17.94 -24.89 -8.81
C ASP A 222 -18.11 -23.39 -8.55
N LEU A 223 -19.05 -22.76 -9.27
CA LEU A 223 -19.35 -21.33 -9.19
C LEU A 223 -20.52 -21.03 -8.24
N LYS A 224 -20.84 -21.94 -7.31
CA LYS A 224 -21.91 -21.69 -6.33
C LYS A 224 -21.46 -20.58 -5.38
N LEU A 225 -22.44 -19.80 -4.91
CA LEU A 225 -22.18 -18.67 -4.02
C LEU A 225 -21.41 -19.08 -2.76
N ASN A 226 -21.71 -20.23 -2.16
CA ASN A 226 -21.03 -20.70 -0.95
C ASN A 226 -19.55 -21.03 -1.20
N THR A 227 -19.25 -21.70 -2.32
CA THR A 227 -17.88 -22.05 -2.71
C THR A 227 -17.05 -20.80 -2.98
N ILE A 228 -17.62 -19.82 -3.70
CA ILE A 228 -16.98 -18.53 -3.95
C ILE A 228 -16.74 -17.79 -2.65
N ARG A 229 -17.77 -17.67 -1.79
CA ARG A 229 -17.62 -16.99 -0.49
C ARG A 229 -16.51 -17.60 0.34
N PHE A 230 -16.42 -18.93 0.38
CA PHE A 230 -15.38 -19.63 1.11
C PHE A 230 -13.97 -19.31 0.57
N ALA A 231 -13.78 -19.30 -0.75
CA ALA A 231 -12.50 -18.89 -1.35
C ALA A 231 -12.15 -17.42 -1.06
N LEU A 232 -13.14 -16.52 -1.05
CA LEU A 232 -12.92 -15.10 -0.71
C LEU A 232 -12.61 -14.90 0.78
N GLU A 233 -13.21 -15.70 1.67
CA GLU A 233 -12.91 -15.73 3.09
C GLU A 233 -11.47 -16.21 3.32
N ASP A 234 -11.06 -17.31 2.69
CA ASP A 234 -9.69 -17.85 2.78
C ASP A 234 -8.66 -16.85 2.22
N PHE A 235 -8.96 -16.17 1.10
CA PHE A 235 -8.17 -15.06 0.59
C PHE A 235 -7.98 -13.95 1.63
N GLN A 236 -9.07 -13.48 2.25
CA GLN A 236 -9.00 -12.42 3.25
C GLN A 236 -8.20 -12.89 4.49
N GLU A 237 -8.37 -14.13 4.95
CA GLU A 237 -7.62 -14.68 6.09
C GLU A 237 -6.11 -14.70 5.83
N GLN A 238 -5.69 -15.16 4.64
CA GLN A 238 -4.29 -15.21 4.24
C GLN A 238 -3.66 -13.80 4.13
N ARG A 239 -4.42 -12.82 3.62
CA ARG A 239 -3.89 -11.48 3.31
C ARG A 239 -4.03 -10.47 4.43
N TYR A 240 -5.13 -10.47 5.18
CA TYR A 240 -5.48 -9.39 6.10
C TYR A 240 -4.41 -9.17 7.17
N ARG A 241 -3.89 -10.25 7.78
CA ARG A 241 -2.83 -10.15 8.79
C ARG A 241 -1.58 -9.49 8.22
N HIS A 242 -1.19 -9.86 7.00
CA HIS A 242 0.02 -9.33 6.36
C HIS A 242 -0.16 -7.89 5.90
N ALA A 243 -1.27 -7.57 5.24
CA ALA A 243 -1.59 -6.19 4.83
C ALA A 243 -1.70 -5.27 6.04
N ARG A 244 -2.32 -5.71 7.15
CA ARG A 244 -2.34 -4.96 8.41
C ARG A 244 -0.94 -4.70 8.97
N ARG A 245 -0.05 -5.69 8.88
CA ARG A 245 1.35 -5.57 9.28
C ARG A 245 2.05 -4.45 8.51
N GLN A 246 1.91 -4.48 7.18
CA GLN A 246 2.54 -3.52 6.28
C GLN A 246 1.92 -2.12 6.38
N TYR A 247 0.61 -2.04 6.63
CA TYR A 247 -0.09 -0.80 6.93
C TYR A 247 0.48 -0.11 8.18
N LEU A 248 0.59 -0.84 9.30
CA LEU A 248 1.17 -0.32 10.54
C LEU A 248 2.65 0.04 10.39
N TYR A 249 3.40 -0.76 9.64
CA TYR A 249 4.80 -0.46 9.34
C TYR A 249 4.95 0.82 8.50
N SER A 250 4.11 1.00 7.48
CA SER A 250 4.09 2.21 6.65
C SER A 250 3.78 3.46 7.46
N LYS A 251 2.89 3.36 8.48
CA LYS A 251 2.65 4.43 9.46
C LYS A 251 3.91 4.82 10.22
N MET A 252 4.60 3.82 10.78
CA MET A 252 5.82 4.02 11.56
C MET A 252 6.92 4.68 10.70
N VAL A 253 7.17 4.17 9.50
CA VAL A 253 8.19 4.70 8.60
C VAL A 253 7.85 6.13 8.15
N SER A 254 6.58 6.43 7.87
CA SER A 254 6.18 7.78 7.46
C SER A 254 6.37 8.81 8.58
N LYS A 255 6.12 8.44 9.84
CA LYS A 255 6.44 9.28 11.02
C LYS A 255 7.94 9.53 11.17
N LEU A 256 8.76 8.50 10.91
CA LEU A 256 10.22 8.63 10.94
C LEU A 256 10.69 9.61 9.85
N MET A 257 10.19 9.44 8.63
CA MET A 257 10.56 10.29 7.48
C MET A 257 10.18 11.76 7.69
N SER A 258 9.08 12.05 8.40
CA SER A 258 8.70 13.42 8.76
C SER A 258 9.45 13.99 9.98
N GLY A 259 10.43 13.25 10.52
CA GLY A 259 11.27 13.70 11.62
C GLY A 259 10.55 13.76 12.98
N GLN A 260 9.45 13.02 13.15
CA GLN A 260 8.87 12.84 14.49
C GLN A 260 9.80 11.97 15.35
N ARG A 261 10.06 12.39 16.59
CA ARG A 261 10.86 11.60 17.53
C ARG A 261 10.13 10.28 17.80
N ILE A 262 10.79 9.16 17.49
CA ILE A 262 10.34 7.86 17.96
C ILE A 262 10.86 7.65 19.37
N TYR A 263 10.17 8.22 20.35
CA TYR A 263 10.21 7.66 21.70
C TYR A 263 8.86 6.97 21.89
N GLU A 264 8.90 5.65 22.08
CA GLU A 264 7.86 4.73 22.62
C GLU A 264 7.46 3.51 21.74
N ASP A 265 7.59 3.52 20.41
CA ASP A 265 7.07 2.40 19.56
C ASP A 265 8.10 1.49 18.85
N THR A 266 9.42 1.71 18.99
CA THR A 266 10.45 1.00 18.21
C THR A 266 10.83 -0.40 18.69
N ALA A 267 10.23 -0.93 19.75
CA ALA A 267 10.68 -2.19 20.36
C ALA A 267 10.15 -3.48 19.70
N THR A 268 9.45 -3.44 18.55
CA THR A 268 8.79 -4.67 18.03
C THR A 268 8.92 -4.93 16.52
N TYR A 269 9.65 -4.13 15.74
CA TYR A 269 9.75 -4.36 14.29
C TYR A 269 11.19 -4.34 13.78
N ARG A 270 11.65 -5.51 13.30
CA ARG A 270 12.85 -5.59 12.45
C ARG A 270 12.52 -4.92 11.10
N PRO A 271 13.17 -3.81 10.73
CA PRO A 271 12.90 -3.16 9.45
C PRO A 271 13.39 -4.07 8.31
N GLN A 272 12.49 -4.49 7.43
CA GLN A 272 12.86 -4.99 6.12
C GLN A 272 12.84 -3.79 5.16
N VAL A 273 14.01 -3.20 4.94
CA VAL A 273 14.22 -2.26 3.84
C VAL A 273 14.47 -3.10 2.60
N CYS A 274 13.53 -3.10 1.66
CA CYS A 274 13.69 -3.81 0.39
C CYS A 274 14.62 -2.97 -0.51
N PHE A 275 15.92 -3.20 -0.40
CA PHE A 275 16.87 -2.78 -1.43
C PHE A 275 16.57 -3.63 -2.67
N LEU A 276 16.06 -3.00 -3.72
CA LEU A 276 15.93 -3.68 -5.02
C LEU A 276 17.34 -3.83 -5.60
N PRO A 277 17.85 -5.05 -5.83
CA PRO A 277 19.08 -5.25 -6.57
C PRO A 277 18.89 -4.86 -8.06
N PRO A 278 19.99 -4.73 -8.82
CA PRO A 278 19.97 -4.26 -10.22
C PRO A 278 19.03 -5.09 -11.09
N THR A 279 18.17 -4.44 -11.88
CA THR A 279 17.34 -5.13 -12.88
C THR A 279 18.13 -5.41 -14.15
N GLU A 280 18.78 -6.57 -14.22
CA GLU A 280 18.64 -7.40 -15.41
C GLU A 280 17.30 -8.12 -15.29
N ASN A 281 16.42 -7.86 -16.26
CA ASN A 281 15.03 -8.27 -16.37
C ASN A 281 14.65 -9.58 -15.65
N ARG A 282 14.13 -9.49 -14.41
CA ARG A 282 13.23 -10.43 -13.69
C ARG A 282 13.02 -9.95 -12.24
N GLY A 283 12.13 -8.98 -12.02
CA GLY A 283 11.67 -8.70 -10.65
C GLY A 283 10.97 -9.93 -10.08
N SER A 284 11.62 -10.67 -9.18
CA SER A 284 10.99 -11.75 -8.41
C SER A 284 10.60 -11.21 -7.03
N GLY A 285 9.30 -11.12 -6.75
CA GLY A 285 8.80 -10.83 -5.41
C GLY A 285 8.56 -12.13 -4.63
N TYR A 286 8.90 -12.15 -3.34
CA TYR A 286 8.50 -13.27 -2.48
C TYR A 286 6.99 -13.20 -2.25
N VAL A 287 6.27 -14.18 -2.79
CA VAL A 287 4.85 -14.38 -2.50
C VAL A 287 4.76 -15.07 -1.14
N LEU A 288 3.78 -14.70 -0.32
CA LEU A 288 3.53 -15.39 0.95
C LEU A 288 3.31 -16.88 0.70
N PRO A 289 3.80 -17.76 1.60
CA PRO A 289 3.42 -19.17 1.56
C PRO A 289 1.90 -19.28 1.56
N GLN A 290 1.38 -20.09 0.64
CA GLN A 290 -0.06 -20.30 0.51
C GLN A 290 -0.45 -21.63 1.11
N ASN A 291 -1.60 -21.63 1.76
CA ASN A 291 -2.30 -22.85 2.10
C ASN A 291 -3.17 -23.23 0.91
N ASN A 292 -2.65 -24.09 0.03
CA ASN A 292 -3.44 -24.61 -1.09
C ASN A 292 -4.53 -25.53 -0.53
N ARG A 293 -5.77 -25.06 -0.60
CA ARG A 293 -6.97 -25.81 -0.21
C ARG A 293 -7.87 -25.95 -1.42
N GLN A 294 -8.43 -27.13 -1.61
CA GLN A 294 -9.51 -27.30 -2.57
C GLN A 294 -10.82 -26.80 -1.96
N TYR A 295 -11.64 -26.12 -2.76
CA TYR A 295 -12.90 -25.55 -2.28
C TYR A 295 -14.09 -26.29 -2.86
N SER A 296 -14.78 -27.07 -2.02
CA SER A 296 -16.09 -27.67 -2.32
C SER A 296 -17.20 -27.12 -1.43
N GLU A 297 -18.45 -27.25 -1.89
CA GLU A 297 -19.62 -26.85 -1.11
C GLU A 297 -19.75 -27.62 0.21
N ASP A 298 -19.34 -28.89 0.25
CA ASP A 298 -19.41 -29.73 1.45
C ASP A 298 -18.38 -29.30 2.50
N GLU A 299 -17.18 -28.91 2.07
CA GLU A 299 -16.14 -28.33 2.95
C GLU A 299 -16.56 -26.97 3.49
N ALA A 300 -17.13 -26.10 2.63
CA ALA A 300 -17.64 -24.79 3.04
C ALA A 300 -18.76 -24.91 4.09
N LYS A 301 -19.69 -25.87 3.92
CA LYS A 301 -20.76 -26.15 4.89
C LYS A 301 -20.22 -26.65 6.23
N ALA A 302 -19.21 -27.51 6.23
CA ALA A 302 -18.61 -28.06 7.45
C ALA A 302 -17.92 -26.97 8.30
N GLN A 303 -17.26 -26.01 7.66
CA GLN A 303 -16.53 -24.95 8.38
C GLN A 303 -17.44 -23.83 8.88
N VAL A 304 -18.48 -23.46 8.11
CA VAL A 304 -19.56 -22.58 8.60
C VAL A 304 -20.26 -23.20 9.81
N ALA A 305 -20.49 -24.52 9.84
CA ALA A 305 -21.06 -25.18 11.02
C ALA A 305 -20.16 -25.10 12.27
N THR A 306 -18.84 -25.01 12.08
CA THR A 306 -17.85 -24.94 13.17
C THR A 306 -17.73 -23.51 13.74
N LEU A 307 -17.86 -22.49 12.90
CA LEU A 307 -17.79 -21.07 13.31
C LEU A 307 -19.05 -20.56 14.01
N TRP A 308 -20.20 -21.23 13.84
CA TRP A 308 -21.49 -20.82 14.43
C TRP A 308 -22.02 -21.81 15.49
N GLY A 309 -21.20 -22.78 15.92
CA GLY A 309 -21.54 -23.77 16.94
C GLY A 309 -20.82 -23.51 18.27
N HIS A 310 -21.58 -23.06 19.28
CA HIS A 310 -21.27 -23.08 20.72
C HIS A 310 -19.96 -22.42 21.18
N SER A 311 -20.04 -21.12 21.46
CA SER A 311 -19.08 -20.43 22.32
C SER A 311 -19.30 -20.84 23.78
N ASP A 312 -18.57 -21.86 24.22
CA ASP A 312 -18.19 -22.03 25.63
C ASP A 312 -16.98 -22.98 25.66
N GLU A 313 -15.80 -22.46 25.29
CA GLU A 313 -14.53 -22.85 25.90
C GLU A 313 -13.39 -21.94 25.41
N LYS A 314 -12.63 -21.42 26.37
CA LYS A 314 -11.37 -20.70 26.14
C LYS A 314 -10.42 -21.61 25.37
N THR A 315 -9.91 -21.16 24.23
CA THR A 315 -8.75 -21.78 23.59
C THR A 315 -7.61 -20.78 23.56
N ASP A 316 -6.60 -21.10 24.36
CA ASP A 316 -5.30 -20.43 24.38
C ASP A 316 -4.62 -20.57 23.02
N ILE A 317 -4.02 -19.47 22.56
CA ILE A 317 -3.20 -19.42 21.35
C ILE A 317 -1.89 -20.15 21.68
N ILE A 318 -1.71 -21.34 21.11
CA ILE A 318 -0.42 -22.02 21.09
C ILE A 318 0.34 -21.50 19.87
N ASP A 319 1.42 -20.76 20.12
CA ASP A 319 2.46 -20.47 19.13
C ASP A 319 3.10 -21.82 18.72
N GLY A 320 2.92 -22.18 17.45
CA GLY A 320 3.63 -23.28 16.81
C GLY A 320 4.56 -22.72 15.74
N ASP A 321 5.85 -22.64 16.07
CA ASP A 321 6.94 -22.49 15.11
C ASP A 321 7.00 -23.77 14.24
N ASP A 322 6.60 -23.67 12.97
CA ASP A 322 6.97 -24.64 11.94
C ASP A 322 7.85 -23.93 10.91
N GLU A 323 9.15 -23.84 11.23
CA GLU A 323 10.20 -23.57 10.25
C GLU A 323 10.34 -24.80 9.35
N THR A 324 9.99 -24.66 8.07
CA THR A 324 10.41 -25.62 7.04
C THR A 324 11.71 -25.14 6.41
N GLU A 325 12.82 -25.73 6.84
CA GLU A 325 14.13 -25.62 6.17
C GLU A 325 14.07 -26.27 4.78
N VAL A 326 14.52 -25.52 3.76
CA VAL A 326 15.06 -26.08 2.51
C VAL A 326 16.36 -25.36 2.18
N VAL A 327 17.47 -26.10 2.20
CA VAL A 327 18.84 -25.61 1.96
C VAL A 327 19.28 -25.96 0.52
N ILE A 328 19.99 -25.05 -0.18
CA ILE A 328 21.41 -25.11 -0.66
C ILE A 328 21.65 -24.24 -1.91
N GLY A 329 22.60 -23.29 -1.80
CA GLY A 329 23.67 -23.01 -2.80
C GLY A 329 23.74 -21.58 -3.39
N GLY A 330 24.82 -20.78 -3.32
CA GLY A 330 26.13 -20.94 -2.68
C GLY A 330 27.04 -19.68 -2.86
N GLY A 331 28.04 -19.53 -1.98
CA GLY A 331 29.26 -18.69 -2.10
C GLY A 331 29.17 -17.24 -1.59
N ALA A 332 30.00 -16.72 -0.68
CA ALA A 332 31.15 -17.26 0.04
C ALA A 332 31.27 -16.53 1.41
N LEU A 333 31.56 -17.30 2.45
CA LEU A 333 31.95 -16.84 3.77
C LEU A 333 33.43 -16.39 3.75
N ALA A 334 33.72 -15.18 4.23
CA ALA A 334 35.05 -14.82 4.69
C ALA A 334 35.10 -14.99 6.21
N HIS A 335 35.73 -16.06 6.67
CA HIS A 335 36.16 -16.24 8.05
C HIS A 335 37.37 -15.31 8.32
N PHE A 336 37.27 -14.44 9.32
CA PHE A 336 38.46 -13.96 10.02
C PHE A 336 38.70 -14.91 11.20
N ALA A 337 39.84 -15.57 11.16
CA ALA A 337 40.40 -16.26 12.32
C ALA A 337 41.27 -15.26 13.09
N ASP A 338 40.96 -15.08 14.37
CA ASP A 338 41.96 -14.68 15.36
C ASP A 338 42.92 -15.85 15.58
N ASP A 339 44.22 -15.54 15.62
CA ASP A 339 45.18 -16.10 16.58
C ASP A 339 46.57 -15.51 16.35
N SER A 340 46.99 -14.57 17.21
CA SER A 340 48.11 -14.75 18.16
C SER A 340 48.34 -13.50 19.03
#